data_AF-A0A534PZ32-F1
#
_entry.id   AF-A0A534PZ32-F1
#
_cell.length_a   1.000
_cell.length_b   1.000
_cell.length_c   1.000
_cell.angle_alpha   90.00
_cell.angle_beta   90.00
_cell.angle_gamma   90.00
#
_symmetry.space_group_name_H-M   'P 1'
#
loop_
_entity.id
_entity.type
_entity.pdbx_description
1 polymer ?
#
loop_
_entity_poly.entity_id
_entity_poly.type
_entity_poly.pdbx_seq_one_letter_code
_entity_poly.pdbx_strand_id
1 'polypeptide(L)'
;MRTLAGLSLAGFILVSSSARADQPPALSYPQLTSAEADAALTTIFIGGAGFGVAATPVVQLGGMALKVDSFAPTAIVAELPSGLPAGSYSLWVQTFANGSSPNGAWTFMTAAIGAVGPRGPKGDTGPQGPKGDTGA
;
A
#
# COMPACT_ATOMS: atom_id res chain seq x y z
N MET A 1 8.61 -5.90 69.81
CA MET A 1 7.92 -6.59 68.71
C MET A 1 7.91 -5.64 67.51
N ARG A 2 8.67 -5.92 66.45
CA ARG A 2 8.73 -5.09 65.23
C ARG A 2 8.47 -6.02 64.04
N THR A 3 7.32 -5.88 63.37
CA THR A 3 7.02 -6.60 62.13
C THR A 3 7.18 -5.65 60.95
N LEU A 4 8.04 -6.02 60.00
CA LEU A 4 8.37 -5.27 58.79
C LEU A 4 7.23 -5.37 57.76
N ALA A 5 6.86 -4.24 57.17
CA ALA A 5 5.98 -4.14 56.01
C ALA A 5 6.77 -4.50 54.73
N GLY A 6 6.33 -5.55 54.04
CA GLY A 6 6.85 -5.92 52.73
C GLY A 6 6.18 -5.12 51.62
N LEU A 7 6.94 -4.26 50.94
CA LEU A 7 6.52 -3.50 49.77
C LEU A 7 6.48 -4.45 48.55
N SER A 8 5.30 -4.74 48.02
CA SER A 8 5.16 -5.52 46.78
C SER A 8 5.23 -4.58 45.58
N LEU A 9 6.26 -4.76 44.75
CA LEU A 9 6.46 -4.03 43.50
C LEU A 9 5.71 -4.77 42.37
N ALA A 10 4.55 -4.26 41.97
CA ALA A 10 3.78 -4.81 40.87
C ALA A 10 4.50 -4.56 39.53
N GLY A 11 4.95 -5.63 38.87
CA GLY A 11 5.59 -5.57 37.55
C GLY A 11 4.57 -5.29 36.45
N PHE A 12 4.83 -4.24 35.66
CA PHE A 12 4.01 -3.88 34.50
C PHE A 12 4.42 -4.75 33.31
N ILE A 13 3.54 -5.64 32.85
CA ILE A 13 3.74 -6.41 31.61
C ILE A 13 3.33 -5.52 30.43
N LEU A 14 4.31 -5.04 29.67
CA LEU A 14 4.09 -4.41 28.38
C LEU A 14 3.74 -5.47 27.34
N VAL A 15 2.45 -5.63 27.04
CA VAL A 15 2.01 -6.43 25.89
C VAL A 15 2.21 -5.57 24.65
N SER A 16 3.32 -5.76 23.94
CA SER A 16 3.54 -5.15 22.63
C SER A 16 2.62 -5.81 21.61
N SER A 17 1.45 -5.22 21.35
CA SER A 17 0.62 -5.64 20.23
C SER A 17 1.31 -5.20 18.93
N SER A 18 1.79 -6.16 18.14
CA SER A 18 2.26 -5.89 16.78
C SER A 18 1.05 -5.47 15.95
N ALA A 19 0.96 -4.18 15.60
CA ALA A 19 0.03 -3.74 14.58
C ALA A 19 0.44 -4.39 13.25
N ARG A 20 -0.38 -5.31 12.75
CA ARG A 20 -0.25 -5.82 11.38
C ARG A 20 -1.15 -4.96 10.52
N ALA A 21 -0.58 -4.24 9.56
CA ALA A 21 -1.34 -3.48 8.57
C ALA A 21 -2.36 -4.36 7.80
N ASP A 22 -2.17 -5.68 7.85
CA ASP A 22 -2.88 -6.68 7.05
C ASP A 22 -4.02 -7.40 7.81
N GLN A 23 -4.31 -7.05 9.07
CA GLN A 23 -5.35 -7.73 9.85
C GLN A 23 -6.52 -6.78 10.20
N PRO A 24 -7.51 -6.64 9.31
CA PRO A 24 -8.71 -5.88 9.59
C PRO A 24 -9.59 -6.56 10.66
N PRO A 25 -10.54 -5.82 11.28
CA PRO A 25 -11.62 -6.41 12.08
C PRO A 25 -12.32 -7.55 11.32
N ALA A 26 -12.90 -8.54 12.02
CA ALA A 26 -13.44 -9.79 11.47
C ALA A 26 -14.58 -9.69 10.42
N LEU A 27 -14.87 -8.49 9.92
CA LEU A 27 -15.71 -8.26 8.75
C LEU A 27 -14.80 -8.32 7.52
N SER A 28 -14.94 -9.35 6.68
CA SER A 28 -14.10 -9.63 5.51
C SER A 28 -14.27 -8.60 4.38
N TYR A 29 -13.87 -7.34 4.62
CA TYR A 29 -13.84 -6.30 3.60
C TYR A 29 -12.59 -6.42 2.72
N PRO A 30 -12.71 -6.11 1.41
CA PRO A 30 -11.55 -6.05 0.53
C PRO A 30 -10.56 -4.99 1.02
N GLN A 31 -9.27 -5.34 0.97
CA GLN A 31 -8.18 -4.44 1.34
C GLN A 31 -7.38 -4.08 0.10
N LEU A 32 -7.06 -2.80 -0.06
CA LEU A 32 -6.13 -2.33 -1.08
C LEU A 32 -4.75 -2.16 -0.44
N THR A 33 -3.72 -2.73 -1.06
CA THR A 33 -2.33 -2.67 -0.57
C THR A 33 -1.42 -1.86 -1.49
N SER A 34 -1.69 -1.84 -2.79
CA SER A 34 -0.96 -1.03 -3.76
C SER A 34 -1.85 -0.52 -4.88
N ALA A 35 -1.47 0.62 -5.45
CA ALA A 35 -2.08 1.19 -6.65
C ALA A 35 -0.99 1.94 -7.42
N GLU A 36 -0.46 1.32 -8.45
CA GLU A 36 0.71 1.80 -9.20
C GLU A 36 0.34 1.95 -10.67
N ALA A 37 0.53 3.16 -11.21
CA ALA A 37 0.40 3.40 -12.64
C ALA A 37 1.64 2.89 -13.39
N ASP A 38 1.45 2.42 -14.61
CA ASP A 38 2.56 2.13 -15.52
C ASP A 38 3.30 3.42 -15.93
N ALA A 39 4.51 3.26 -16.46
CA ALA A 39 5.33 4.40 -16.88
C ALA A 39 4.71 5.22 -18.02
N ALA A 40 3.85 4.61 -18.85
CA ALA A 40 3.16 5.29 -19.94
C ALA A 40 1.85 5.97 -19.52
N LEU A 41 1.42 5.83 -18.25
CA LEU A 41 0.15 6.34 -17.71
C LEU A 41 -1.09 5.86 -18.50
N THR A 42 -1.03 4.63 -18.97
CA THR A 42 -2.11 3.95 -19.70
C THR A 42 -2.86 2.95 -18.85
N THR A 43 -2.22 2.42 -17.82
CA THR A 43 -2.71 1.30 -17.01
C THR A 43 -2.40 1.53 -15.55
N ILE A 44 -3.31 1.14 -14.67
CA ILE A 44 -3.08 1.08 -13.22
C ILE A 44 -3.18 -0.38 -12.75
N PHE A 45 -2.18 -0.79 -11.98
CA PHE A 45 -2.09 -2.07 -11.30
C PHE A 45 -2.50 -1.89 -9.84
N ILE A 46 -3.55 -2.57 -9.43
CA ILE A 46 -4.15 -2.47 -8.11
C ILE A 46 -3.94 -3.80 -7.39
N GLY A 47 -3.18 -3.80 -6.30
CA GLY A 47 -2.92 -4.96 -5.46
C GLY A 47 -3.73 -4.92 -4.17
N GLY A 48 -4.06 -6.11 -3.64
CA GLY A 48 -4.78 -6.21 -2.39
C GLY A 48 -5.23 -7.61 -2.03
N ALA A 49 -6.31 -7.70 -1.25
CA ALA A 49 -6.89 -8.96 -0.79
C ALA A 49 -8.42 -8.88 -0.76
N GLY A 50 -9.06 -10.04 -0.92
CA GLY A 50 -10.52 -10.14 -0.80
C GLY A 50 -11.30 -9.57 -1.98
N PHE A 51 -10.69 -9.49 -3.18
CA PHE A 51 -11.38 -8.97 -4.36
C PHE A 51 -12.39 -9.97 -4.93
N GLY A 52 -12.05 -11.27 -4.83
CA GLY A 52 -12.78 -12.38 -5.43
C GLY A 52 -12.88 -12.29 -6.94
N VAL A 53 -13.77 -13.12 -7.49
CA VAL A 53 -13.97 -13.28 -8.94
C VAL A 53 -15.45 -13.44 -9.31
N ALA A 54 -16.38 -13.16 -8.38
CA ALA A 54 -17.80 -13.43 -8.62
C ALA A 54 -18.43 -12.49 -9.66
N ALA A 55 -17.88 -11.29 -9.83
CA ALA A 55 -18.23 -10.34 -10.87
C ALA A 55 -17.05 -9.39 -11.14
N THR A 56 -17.07 -8.73 -12.30
CA THR A 56 -16.07 -7.69 -12.64
C THR A 56 -16.13 -6.55 -11.62
N PRO A 57 -14.99 -6.15 -11.02
CA PRO A 57 -14.97 -5.05 -10.07
C PRO A 57 -15.27 -3.70 -10.73
N VAL A 58 -15.80 -2.75 -9.95
CA VAL A 58 -15.95 -1.36 -10.39
C VAL A 58 -14.80 -0.55 -9.82
N VAL A 59 -14.04 0.12 -10.68
CA VAL A 59 -12.90 0.94 -10.28
C VAL A 59 -13.18 2.39 -10.63
N GLN A 60 -12.99 3.29 -9.68
CA GLN A 60 -13.12 4.74 -9.89
C GLN A 60 -11.89 5.49 -9.39
N LEU A 61 -11.34 6.39 -10.20
CA LEU A 61 -10.19 7.22 -9.88
C LEU A 61 -10.57 8.70 -9.96
N GLY A 62 -10.54 9.41 -8.83
CA GLY A 62 -10.98 10.81 -8.77
C GLY A 62 -12.44 11.01 -9.20
N GLY A 63 -13.28 9.98 -9.03
CA GLY A 63 -14.68 9.96 -9.50
C GLY A 63 -14.88 9.48 -10.94
N MET A 64 -13.82 9.24 -11.71
CA MET A 64 -13.91 8.70 -13.07
C MET A 64 -13.91 7.17 -13.05
N ALA A 65 -14.86 6.52 -13.70
CA ALA A 65 -14.88 5.07 -13.85
C ALA A 65 -13.77 4.60 -14.82
N LEU A 66 -12.98 3.61 -14.40
CA LEU A 66 -11.94 3.00 -15.20
C LEU A 66 -12.46 1.71 -15.86
N LYS A 67 -11.96 1.41 -17.07
CA LYS A 67 -12.21 0.12 -17.73
C LYS A 67 -11.31 -0.94 -17.10
N VAL A 68 -11.90 -2.02 -16.59
CA VAL A 68 -11.16 -3.15 -16.02
C VAL A 68 -10.82 -4.13 -17.13
N ASP A 69 -9.52 -4.40 -17.32
CA ASP A 69 -9.03 -5.35 -18.32
C ASP A 69 -8.91 -6.77 -17.76
N SER A 70 -8.43 -6.91 -16.52
CA SER A 70 -8.37 -8.20 -15.84
C SER A 70 -8.47 -8.05 -14.32
N PHE A 71 -8.90 -9.12 -13.65
CA PHE A 71 -9.03 -9.15 -12.20
C PHE A 71 -8.83 -10.58 -11.65
N ALA A 72 -8.33 -10.63 -10.43
CA ALA A 72 -8.03 -11.83 -9.66
C ALA A 72 -8.34 -11.55 -8.19
N PRO A 73 -8.32 -12.57 -7.30
CA PRO A 73 -8.67 -12.39 -5.89
C PRO A 73 -7.82 -11.35 -5.12
N THR A 74 -6.63 -11.02 -5.64
CA THR A 74 -5.65 -10.12 -5.02
C THR A 74 -5.09 -9.05 -5.97
N ALA A 75 -5.56 -8.98 -7.22
CA ALA A 75 -5.03 -8.05 -8.22
C ALA A 75 -6.12 -7.59 -9.20
N ILE A 76 -6.08 -6.32 -9.60
CA ILE A 76 -6.94 -5.74 -10.63
C ILE A 76 -6.05 -4.92 -11.58
N VAL A 77 -6.30 -5.04 -12.88
CA VAL A 77 -5.67 -4.23 -13.92
C VAL A 77 -6.75 -3.42 -14.61
N ALA A 78 -6.59 -2.11 -14.63
CA ALA A 78 -7.54 -1.19 -15.24
C ALA A 78 -6.85 -0.13 -16.09
N GLU A 79 -7.54 0.35 -17.13
CA GLU A 79 -7.05 1.38 -18.03
C GLU A 79 -7.15 2.76 -17.36
N LEU A 80 -6.08 3.55 -17.45
CA LEU A 80 -6.08 4.96 -17.06
C LEU A 80 -6.57 5.82 -18.24
N PRO A 81 -7.38 6.87 -17.98
CA PRO A 81 -7.80 7.78 -19.02
C PRO A 81 -6.63 8.63 -19.51
N SER A 82 -6.57 8.88 -20.82
CA SER A 82 -5.56 9.75 -21.41
C SER A 82 -5.70 11.19 -20.90
N GLY A 83 -4.56 11.86 -20.68
CA GLY A 83 -4.55 13.28 -20.26
C GLY A 83 -4.82 13.49 -18.77
N LEU A 84 -4.74 12.44 -17.94
CA LEU A 84 -4.79 12.57 -16.49
C LEU A 84 -3.58 13.40 -16.01
N PRO A 85 -3.78 14.53 -15.31
CA PRO A 85 -2.68 15.26 -14.72
C PRO A 85 -1.91 14.42 -13.70
N ALA A 86 -0.65 14.76 -13.45
CA ALA A 86 0.06 14.19 -12.31
C ALA A 86 -0.57 14.69 -11.00
N GLY A 87 -0.78 13.80 -10.05
CA GLY A 87 -1.44 14.15 -8.79
C GLY A 87 -1.80 12.95 -7.92
N SER A 88 -2.38 13.24 -6.75
CA SER A 88 -2.95 12.24 -5.86
C SER A 88 -4.46 12.17 -6.07
N TYR A 89 -4.96 10.97 -6.34
CA TYR A 89 -6.36 10.71 -6.65
C TYR A 89 -6.97 9.75 -5.64
N SER A 90 -8.24 9.97 -5.28
CA SER A 90 -9.00 8.97 -4.54
C SER A 90 -9.31 7.80 -5.46
N LEU A 91 -8.85 6.60 -5.07
CA LEU A 91 -9.14 5.35 -5.74
C LEU A 91 -10.22 4.62 -4.95
N TRP A 92 -11.36 4.37 -5.57
CA TRP A 92 -12.45 3.57 -5.02
C TRP A 92 -12.58 2.28 -5.82
N VAL A 93 -12.72 1.16 -5.13
CA VAL A 93 -12.88 -0.16 -5.74
C VAL A 93 -14.05 -0.88 -5.09
N GLN A 94 -15.01 -1.30 -5.91
CA GLN A 94 -16.07 -2.23 -5.52
C GLN A 94 -15.67 -3.63 -5.95
N THR A 95 -15.60 -4.57 -5.02
CA THR A 95 -15.22 -5.95 -5.28
C THR A 95 -16.36 -6.92 -4.97
N PHE A 96 -16.25 -8.13 -5.50
CA PHE A 96 -17.29 -9.16 -5.42
C PHE A 96 -16.65 -10.48 -4.95
N ALA A 97 -16.30 -10.51 -3.66
CA ALA A 97 -15.59 -11.62 -3.01
C ALA A 97 -16.34 -12.95 -3.07
N ASN A 98 -17.61 -12.92 -2.68
CA ASN A 98 -18.55 -14.04 -2.74
C ASN A 98 -19.82 -13.52 -3.42
N GLY A 99 -20.41 -14.30 -4.33
CA GLY A 99 -21.65 -13.94 -5.05
C GLY A 99 -22.88 -13.67 -4.17
N SER A 100 -22.71 -13.70 -2.84
CA SER A 100 -23.73 -13.47 -1.82
C SER A 100 -24.03 -11.98 -1.56
N SER A 101 -23.15 -11.04 -1.97
CA SER A 101 -23.44 -9.61 -1.89
C SER A 101 -23.81 -9.07 -3.27
N PRO A 102 -25.10 -8.80 -3.56
CA PRO A 102 -25.51 -8.24 -4.85
C PRO A 102 -24.92 -6.85 -5.10
N ASN A 103 -24.51 -6.13 -4.04
CA ASN A 103 -23.94 -4.79 -4.13
C ASN A 103 -22.41 -4.77 -4.00
N GLY A 104 -21.74 -5.92 -3.96
CA GLY A 104 -20.30 -6.00 -3.72
C GLY A 104 -19.88 -5.38 -2.38
N ALA A 105 -18.59 -5.11 -2.20
CA ALA A 105 -18.03 -4.40 -1.06
C ALA A 105 -17.08 -3.30 -1.56
N TRP A 106 -17.20 -2.11 -0.97
CA TRP A 106 -16.35 -0.97 -1.32
C TRP A 106 -15.11 -0.90 -0.42
N THR A 107 -14.01 -0.51 -1.03
CA THR A 107 -12.75 -0.15 -0.37
C THR A 107 -12.12 1.03 -1.12
N PHE A 108 -11.23 1.75 -0.45
CA PHE A 108 -10.63 2.95 -1.01
C PHE A 108 -9.20 3.18 -0.52
N MET A 109 -8.42 3.90 -1.32
CA MET A 109 -7.09 4.40 -0.95
C MET A 109 -6.77 5.67 -1.75
N THR A 110 -5.63 6.29 -1.46
CA THR A 110 -5.07 7.35 -2.31
C THR A 110 -4.07 6.72 -3.28
N ALA A 111 -4.21 6.99 -4.58
CA ALA A 111 -3.27 6.58 -5.61
C ALA A 111 -2.49 7.80 -6.13
N ALA A 112 -1.17 7.69 -6.23
CA ALA A 112 -0.32 8.72 -6.82
C ALA A 112 -0.07 8.41 -8.29
N ILE A 113 -0.45 9.34 -9.18
CA ILE A 113 -0.31 9.19 -10.63
C ILE A 113 0.73 10.19 -11.14
N GLY A 114 1.67 9.72 -11.97
CA GLY A 114 2.68 10.57 -12.60
C GLY A 114 3.72 11.20 -11.64
N ALA A 115 3.70 10.85 -10.36
CA ALA A 115 4.66 11.34 -9.38
C ALA A 115 5.99 10.58 -9.54
N VAL A 116 6.94 11.15 -10.29
CA VAL A 116 8.34 10.73 -10.25
C VAL A 116 8.99 11.37 -9.02
N GLY A 117 9.51 10.55 -8.11
CA GLY A 117 10.24 11.07 -6.95
C GLY A 117 11.48 11.90 -7.38
N PRO A 118 11.95 12.84 -6.54
CA PRO A 118 13.15 13.60 -6.86
C PRO A 118 14.34 12.65 -7.07
N ARG A 119 15.25 12.99 -7.99
CA ARG A 119 16.53 12.28 -8.12
C ARG A 119 17.24 12.31 -6.76
N GLY A 120 17.72 11.15 -6.30
CA GLY A 120 18.51 11.08 -5.08
C GLY A 120 19.76 11.99 -5.13
N PRO A 121 20.29 12.42 -3.98
CA PRO A 121 21.50 13.24 -3.96
C PRO A 121 22.66 12.53 -4.67
N LYS A 122 23.57 13.30 -5.27
CA LYS A 122 24.84 12.77 -5.77
C LYS A 122 25.59 12.16 -4.57
N GLY A 123 26.14 10.96 -4.73
CA GLY A 123 27.00 10.37 -3.70
C GLY A 123 28.27 11.20 -3.47
N ASP A 124 28.82 11.10 -2.26
CA ASP A 124 30.06 11.80 -1.90
C ASP A 124 31.23 11.40 -2.82
N THR A 125 32.16 12.33 -3.04
CA THR A 125 33.42 12.01 -3.72
C THR A 125 34.19 10.96 -2.92
N GLY A 126 34.73 9.93 -3.58
CA GLY A 126 35.56 8.92 -2.92
C GLY A 126 36.82 9.52 -2.28
N PRO A 127 37.42 8.83 -1.30
CA PRO A 127 38.66 9.28 -0.67
C PRO A 127 39.79 9.41 -1.70
N GLN A 128 40.74 10.33 -1.46
CA GLN A 128 41.96 10.41 -2.26
C GLN A 128 42.73 9.08 -2.18
N GLY A 129 43.24 8.61 -3.32
CA GLY A 129 44.08 7.40 -3.35
C GLY A 129 45.37 7.57 -2.54
N PRO A 130 46.01 6.46 -2.11
CA PRO A 130 47.29 6.53 -1.42
C PRO A 130 48.34 7.23 -2.29
N LYS A 131 49.25 7.97 -1.65
CA LYS A 131 50.43 8.55 -2.32
C LYS A 131 51.28 7.40 -2.89
N GLY A 132 51.69 7.49 -4.15
CA GLY A 132 52.60 6.51 -4.73
C GLY A 132 53.98 6.54 -4.07
N ASP A 133 54.60 5.37 -3.91
CA ASP A 133 55.96 5.25 -3.42
C ASP A 133 56.93 5.94 -4.40
N THR A 134 57.80 6.80 -3.88
CA THR A 134 58.80 7.53 -4.68
C THR A 134 59.75 6.53 -5.34
N GLY A 135 59.94 6.66 -6.66
CA GLY A 135 60.86 5.81 -7.44
C GLY A 135 62.31 5.94 -6.95
N ALA A 136 62.97 4.78 -6.82
CA ALA A 136 64.40 4.66 -6.51
C ALA A 136 65.29 4.99 -7.71
#